data_AF-A0A1I0Y4M4-F1
#
_entry.id   AF-A0A1I0Y4M4-F1
#
_cell.length_a   1.000
_cell.length_b   1.000
_cell.length_c   1.000
_cell.angle_alpha   90.00
_cell.angle_beta   90.00
_cell.angle_gamma   90.00
#
_symmetry.space_group_name_H-M   'P 1'
#
loop_
_entity.id
_entity.type
_entity.pdbx_description
1 polymer ?
#
loop_
_entity_poly.entity_id
_entity_poly.type
_entity_poly.pdbx_seq_one_letter_code
_entity_poly.pdbx_strand_id
1 'polypeptide(L)'
;MKSIVWQLNKLKPKEKYVLEYLLTNSHTNPIGYYYLPEEYMTADLNLARTNVEEAINGLVEKGLIVYDYSASTVAIANYKNYFGFDMNSMSLDIFDTMPISGAFRKCFRWLSDCISGEKAIQIVHHEKVRESLMMEIDSTDSDEIYYTGFDMFWAVYPRKTGRDKALENYMKLVKINGVEQEDLVKAAVNYNFDYKDFIASRVLFLECADQFLEPERRLYSKYIDEIETRVCSREELDGVMEDCPF
;
A
#
# COMPACT_ATOMS: atom_id res chain seq x y z
N MET A 1 13.36 -6.53 -10.83
CA MET A 1 13.65 -5.43 -9.87
C MET A 1 15.16 -5.33 -9.74
N LYS A 2 15.77 -4.13 -9.91
CA LYS A 2 17.23 -3.97 -9.75
C LYS A 2 17.56 -4.00 -8.26
N SER A 3 18.69 -4.62 -7.88
CA SER A 3 19.12 -4.70 -6.48
C SER A 3 19.23 -3.29 -5.86
N ILE A 4 18.77 -3.13 -4.62
CA ILE A 4 18.85 -1.87 -3.87
C ILE A 4 20.28 -1.34 -3.79
N VAL A 5 21.25 -2.25 -3.60
CA VAL A 5 22.69 -1.96 -3.58
C VAL A 5 23.14 -1.28 -4.88
N TRP A 6 22.61 -1.73 -6.03
CA TRP A 6 22.94 -1.15 -7.32
C TRP A 6 22.38 0.27 -7.47
N GLN A 7 21.18 0.54 -6.95
CA GLN A 7 20.59 1.88 -6.98
C GLN A 7 21.36 2.83 -6.07
N LEU A 8 21.72 2.40 -4.86
CA LEU A 8 22.50 3.18 -3.89
C LEU A 8 23.88 3.59 -4.44
N ASN A 9 24.53 2.72 -5.22
CA ASN A 9 25.84 3.04 -5.82
C ASN A 9 25.81 4.18 -6.84
N LYS A 10 24.63 4.51 -7.41
CA LYS A 10 24.47 5.60 -8.38
C LYS A 10 24.17 6.95 -7.75
N LEU A 11 24.00 7.00 -6.44
CA LEU A 11 23.68 8.22 -5.73
C LEU A 11 24.90 9.14 -5.63
N LYS A 12 24.66 10.43 -5.83
CA LYS A 12 25.63 11.48 -5.53
C LYS A 12 25.91 11.49 -4.01
N PRO A 13 27.08 11.97 -3.56
CA PRO A 13 27.39 12.01 -2.12
C PRO A 13 26.31 12.68 -1.26
N LYS A 14 25.75 13.82 -1.72
CA LYS A 14 24.65 14.51 -1.00
C LYS A 14 23.37 13.67 -0.94
N GLU A 15 23.00 13.02 -2.04
CA GLU A 15 21.81 12.15 -2.11
C GLU A 15 21.95 10.97 -1.14
N LYS A 16 23.15 10.39 -1.03
CA LYS A 16 23.43 9.33 -0.03
C LYS A 16 23.25 9.84 1.38
N TYR A 17 23.80 11.02 1.68
CA TYR A 17 23.76 11.58 3.03
C TYR A 17 22.33 11.92 3.46
N VAL A 18 21.54 12.54 2.57
CA VAL A 18 20.11 12.80 2.82
C VAL A 18 19.34 11.49 2.94
N LEU A 19 19.55 10.51 2.05
CA LEU A 19 18.86 9.21 2.15
C LEU A 19 19.17 8.48 3.47
N GLU A 20 20.43 8.49 3.91
CA GLU A 20 20.82 7.90 5.18
C GLU A 20 20.08 8.57 6.36
N TYR A 21 19.98 9.90 6.35
CA TYR A 21 19.18 10.63 7.33
C TYR A 21 17.69 10.27 7.26
N LEU A 22 17.11 10.17 6.07
CA LEU A 22 15.72 9.72 5.87
C LEU A 22 15.48 8.30 6.40
N LEU A 23 16.51 7.46 6.43
CA LEU A 23 16.39 6.09 6.96
C LEU A 23 16.56 6.02 8.48
N THR A 24 17.23 7.00 9.09
CA THR A 24 17.76 6.85 10.47
C THR A 24 17.29 7.92 11.46
N ASN A 25 16.61 8.97 11.01
CA ASN A 25 16.13 10.01 11.91
C ASN A 25 15.06 9.51 12.89
N SER A 26 14.88 10.24 13.99
CA SER A 26 13.96 9.90 15.08
C SER A 26 12.47 10.01 14.73
N HIS A 27 12.12 10.63 13.60
CA HIS A 27 10.74 10.75 13.11
C HIS A 27 10.31 9.58 12.22
N THR A 28 11.22 8.66 11.92
CA THR A 28 10.93 7.47 11.11
C THR A 28 9.87 6.57 11.75
N ASN A 29 9.20 5.79 10.91
CA ASN A 29 8.25 4.77 11.36
C ASN A 29 8.42 3.47 10.54
N PRO A 30 7.87 2.34 11.01
CA PRO A 30 8.01 1.04 10.34
C PRO A 30 7.57 0.96 8.86
N ILE A 31 6.66 1.83 8.38
CA ILE A 31 6.27 1.89 6.96
C ILE A 31 7.15 2.80 6.10
N GLY A 32 8.01 3.61 6.72
CA GLY A 32 8.82 4.61 6.01
C GLY A 32 7.98 5.73 5.41
N TYR A 33 6.87 6.11 6.04
CA TYR A 33 6.04 7.26 5.66
C TYR A 33 5.73 8.16 6.84
N TYR A 34 6.30 9.36 6.86
CA TYR A 34 6.24 10.22 8.03
C TYR A 34 6.43 11.71 7.66
N TYR A 35 6.12 12.59 8.62
CA TYR A 35 6.32 14.03 8.50
C TYR A 35 7.79 14.39 8.72
N LEU A 36 8.37 15.12 7.76
CA LEU A 36 9.75 15.59 7.83
C LEU A 36 9.95 16.86 6.99
N PRO A 37 9.89 18.06 7.60
CA PRO A 37 10.16 19.31 6.93
C PRO A 37 11.61 19.46 6.48
N GLU A 38 11.83 20.24 5.45
CA GLU A 38 13.18 20.54 4.95
C GLU A 38 14.02 21.27 5.99
N GLU A 39 13.40 22.07 6.86
CA GLU A 39 14.07 22.78 7.94
C GLU A 39 14.78 21.81 8.88
N TYR A 40 14.17 20.67 9.20
CA TYR A 40 14.78 19.66 10.06
C TYR A 40 16.02 19.07 9.40
N MET A 41 15.92 18.71 8.12
CA MET A 41 17.05 18.22 7.34
C MET A 41 18.18 19.27 7.23
N THR A 42 17.85 20.53 6.99
CA THR A 42 18.86 21.60 6.89
C THR A 42 19.60 21.82 8.19
N ALA A 43 18.88 21.83 9.32
CA ALA A 43 19.44 22.03 10.64
C ALA A 43 20.30 20.84 11.07
N ASP A 44 19.76 19.62 10.97
CA ASP A 44 20.43 18.41 11.45
C ASP A 44 21.65 18.02 10.61
N LEU A 45 21.56 18.22 9.28
CA LEU A 45 22.66 17.89 8.36
C LEU A 45 23.64 19.04 8.16
N ASN A 46 23.35 20.23 8.73
CA ASN A 46 24.10 21.46 8.50
C ASN A 46 24.31 21.74 7.00
N LEU A 47 23.24 21.57 6.22
CA LEU A 47 23.22 21.79 4.77
C LEU A 47 22.36 23.02 4.44
N ALA A 48 22.79 23.82 3.48
CA ALA A 48 21.93 24.85 2.89
C ALA A 48 20.67 24.21 2.29
N ARG A 49 19.52 24.90 2.39
CA ARG A 49 18.23 24.42 1.87
C ARG A 49 18.31 23.96 0.41
N THR A 50 18.98 24.73 -0.44
CA THR A 50 19.16 24.37 -1.86
C THR A 50 19.86 23.01 -2.06
N ASN A 51 20.80 22.64 -1.17
CA ASN A 51 21.47 21.35 -1.23
C ASN A 51 20.55 20.20 -0.80
N VAL A 52 19.66 20.43 0.17
CA VAL A 52 18.65 19.46 0.61
C VAL A 52 17.62 19.26 -0.50
N GLU A 53 17.09 20.35 -1.07
CA GLU A 53 16.16 20.33 -2.21
C GLU A 53 16.74 19.56 -3.41
N GLU A 54 17.99 19.87 -3.80
CA GLU A 54 18.69 19.15 -4.89
C GLU A 54 18.81 17.65 -4.62
N ALA A 55 19.10 17.27 -3.38
CA ALA A 55 19.25 15.87 -2.99
C ALA A 55 17.91 15.14 -2.98
N ILE A 56 16.86 15.76 -2.43
CA ILE A 56 15.48 15.23 -2.43
C ILE A 56 15.01 15.01 -3.87
N ASN A 57 15.13 16.03 -4.73
CA ASN A 57 14.74 15.92 -6.13
C ASN A 57 15.50 14.80 -6.85
N GLY A 58 16.81 14.68 -6.59
CA GLY A 58 17.63 13.60 -7.13
C GLY A 58 17.21 12.20 -6.65
N LEU A 59 16.69 12.06 -5.42
CA LEU A 59 16.15 10.81 -4.90
C LEU A 59 14.76 10.49 -5.46
N VAL A 60 13.91 11.51 -5.64
CA VAL A 60 12.59 11.41 -6.27
C VAL A 60 12.71 10.96 -7.73
N GLU A 61 13.60 11.58 -8.51
CA GLU A 61 13.87 11.20 -9.90
C GLU A 61 14.31 9.74 -10.05
N LYS A 62 14.99 9.20 -9.03
CA LYS A 62 15.44 7.80 -9.00
C LYS A 62 14.39 6.84 -8.47
N GLY A 63 13.22 7.34 -8.06
CA GLY A 63 12.12 6.56 -7.49
C GLY A 63 12.44 5.93 -6.15
N LEU A 64 13.39 6.49 -5.39
CA LEU A 64 13.76 5.99 -4.07
C LEU A 64 12.88 6.57 -2.96
N ILE A 65 12.38 7.79 -3.17
CA ILE A 65 11.45 8.43 -2.25
C ILE A 65 10.35 9.14 -3.04
N VAL A 66 9.29 9.49 -2.33
CA VAL A 66 8.34 10.54 -2.71
C VAL A 66 8.38 11.56 -1.60
N TYR A 67 8.46 12.83 -1.98
CA TYR A 67 8.39 13.95 -1.05
C TYR A 67 7.24 14.85 -1.45
N ASP A 68 6.32 15.09 -0.52
CA ASP A 68 5.25 16.07 -0.68
C ASP A 68 5.64 17.35 0.06
N TYR A 69 6.06 18.35 -0.71
CA TYR A 69 6.47 19.65 -0.18
C TYR A 69 5.33 20.39 0.53
N SER A 70 4.08 20.19 0.11
CA SER A 70 2.93 20.90 0.69
C SER A 70 2.61 20.39 2.09
N ALA A 71 2.69 19.06 2.28
CA ALA A 71 2.45 18.42 3.56
C ALA A 71 3.73 18.18 4.37
N SER A 72 4.92 18.48 3.82
CA SER A 72 6.22 18.12 4.39
C SER A 72 6.30 16.64 4.78
N THR A 73 5.89 15.76 3.88
CA THR A 73 5.87 14.31 4.13
C THR A 73 6.79 13.58 3.19
N VAL A 74 7.40 12.50 3.68
CA VAL A 74 8.27 11.63 2.90
C VAL A 74 7.73 10.21 2.93
N ALA A 75 7.75 9.53 1.79
CA ALA A 75 7.57 8.09 1.67
C ALA A 75 8.84 7.46 1.07
N ILE A 76 9.36 6.39 1.66
CA ILE A 76 10.57 5.72 1.21
C ILE A 76 10.21 4.42 0.51
N ALA A 77 10.69 4.26 -0.73
CA ALA A 77 10.44 3.07 -1.53
C ALA A 77 11.07 1.85 -0.91
N ASN A 78 10.31 0.75 -0.81
CA ASN A 78 10.80 -0.53 -0.32
C ASN A 78 11.48 -0.45 1.06
N TYR A 79 10.96 0.38 1.99
CA TYR A 79 11.55 0.63 3.31
C TYR A 79 11.98 -0.65 4.06
N LYS A 80 11.16 -1.71 4.01
CA LYS A 80 11.49 -3.02 4.62
C LYS A 80 12.82 -3.61 4.16
N ASN A 81 13.24 -3.36 2.92
CA ASN A 81 14.45 -3.95 2.36
C ASN A 81 15.73 -3.34 2.96
N TYR A 82 15.63 -2.19 3.62
CA TYR A 82 16.74 -1.59 4.35
C TYR A 82 16.93 -2.21 5.73
N PHE A 83 15.86 -2.67 6.38
CA PHE A 83 15.87 -3.11 7.78
C PHE A 83 15.48 -4.58 8.03
N GLY A 84 15.02 -5.30 7.01
CA GLY A 84 14.56 -6.69 7.14
C GLY A 84 13.27 -6.85 7.95
N PHE A 85 12.46 -5.79 8.06
CA PHE A 85 11.23 -5.79 8.85
C PHE A 85 10.09 -6.53 8.14
N ASP A 86 9.38 -7.42 8.84
CA ASP A 86 8.16 -8.04 8.32
C ASP A 86 6.97 -7.09 8.50
N MET A 87 6.51 -6.52 7.38
CA MET A 87 5.37 -5.60 7.36
C MET A 87 4.07 -6.22 7.91
N ASN A 88 3.94 -7.55 7.90
CA ASN A 88 2.77 -8.22 8.47
C ASN A 88 2.74 -8.22 10.01
N SER A 89 3.88 -7.96 10.66
CA SER A 89 3.99 -7.85 12.12
C SER A 89 3.67 -6.46 12.67
N MET A 90 3.47 -5.48 11.78
CA MET A 90 3.25 -4.09 12.13
C MET A 90 1.90 -3.86 12.82
N SER A 91 1.91 -2.97 13.82
CA SER A 91 0.69 -2.46 14.45
C SER A 91 -0.06 -1.49 13.53
N LEU A 92 -1.40 -1.50 13.60
CA LEU A 92 -2.24 -0.67 12.75
C LEU A 92 -2.34 0.79 13.23
N ASP A 93 -2.15 1.03 14.53
CA ASP A 93 -2.14 2.36 15.15
C ASP A 93 -1.12 3.35 14.53
N ILE A 94 -0.11 2.84 13.83
CA ILE A 94 0.82 3.65 13.03
C ILE A 94 0.08 4.55 12.04
N PHE A 95 -1.02 4.08 11.45
CA PHE A 95 -1.82 4.83 10.48
C PHE A 95 -2.62 5.95 11.14
N ASP A 96 -2.92 5.87 12.44
CA ASP A 96 -3.61 6.94 13.16
C ASP A 96 -2.73 8.19 13.28
N THR A 97 -1.43 7.97 13.45
CA THR A 97 -0.42 9.02 13.59
C THR A 97 0.07 9.59 12.26
N MET A 98 -0.31 8.98 11.13
CA MET A 98 0.24 9.36 9.84
C MET A 98 -0.35 10.69 9.34
N PRO A 99 0.44 11.52 8.66
CA PRO A 99 -0.07 12.69 7.96
C PRO A 99 -0.90 12.26 6.75
N ILE A 100 -1.95 13.00 6.43
CA ILE A 100 -2.72 12.80 5.19
C ILE A 100 -2.04 13.62 4.10
N SER A 101 -1.52 12.97 3.05
CA SER A 101 -0.87 13.65 1.92
C SER A 101 -0.92 12.82 0.64
N GLY A 102 -0.66 13.46 -0.51
CA GLY A 102 -0.58 12.79 -1.80
C GLY A 102 0.56 11.77 -1.88
N ALA A 103 1.61 11.91 -1.05
CA ALA A 103 2.69 10.95 -0.99
C ALA A 103 2.26 9.58 -0.43
N PHE A 104 1.20 9.54 0.39
CA PHE A 104 0.73 8.29 0.98
C PHE A 104 0.28 7.28 -0.08
N ARG A 105 -0.37 7.71 -1.17
CA ARG A 105 -0.81 6.81 -2.25
C ARG A 105 0.33 5.99 -2.83
N LYS A 106 1.46 6.66 -3.10
CA LYS A 106 2.68 6.01 -3.61
C LYS A 106 3.31 5.10 -2.53
N CYS A 107 3.31 5.52 -1.27
CA CYS A 107 3.71 4.66 -0.15
C CYS A 107 2.86 3.39 -0.09
N PHE A 108 1.54 3.54 -0.14
CA PHE A 108 0.58 2.46 -0.06
C PHE A 108 0.75 1.47 -1.21
N ARG A 109 1.04 1.93 -2.43
CA ARG A 109 1.39 1.06 -3.55
C ARG A 109 2.60 0.17 -3.21
N TRP A 110 3.67 0.71 -2.65
CA TRP A 110 4.82 -0.09 -2.23
C TRP A 110 4.50 -1.03 -1.05
N LEU A 111 3.70 -0.55 -0.10
CA LEU A 111 3.23 -1.34 1.02
C LEU A 111 2.38 -2.52 0.55
N SER A 112 1.55 -2.32 -0.48
CA SER A 112 0.66 -3.33 -1.07
C SER A 112 1.44 -4.53 -1.61
N ASP A 113 2.67 -4.35 -2.07
CA ASP A 113 3.54 -5.44 -2.52
C ASP A 113 4.19 -6.20 -1.35
N CYS A 114 4.07 -5.68 -0.12
CA CYS A 114 4.75 -6.18 1.08
C CYS A 114 3.83 -6.86 2.10
N ILE A 115 2.54 -6.53 2.07
CA ILE A 115 1.52 -7.08 2.98
C ILE A 115 0.74 -8.22 2.32
N SER A 116 0.18 -9.13 3.11
CA SER A 116 -0.68 -10.20 2.59
C SER A 116 -1.67 -10.70 3.66
N GLY A 117 -2.59 -11.58 3.24
CA GLY A 117 -3.52 -12.24 4.14
C GLY A 117 -4.38 -11.28 4.97
N GLU A 118 -4.58 -11.61 6.23
CA GLU A 118 -5.45 -10.88 7.16
C GLU A 118 -4.95 -9.46 7.44
N LYS A 119 -3.63 -9.25 7.52
CA LYS A 119 -3.06 -7.92 7.71
C LYS A 119 -3.40 -6.99 6.56
N ALA A 120 -3.32 -7.47 5.32
CA ALA A 120 -3.66 -6.66 4.16
C ALA A 120 -5.14 -6.24 4.17
N ILE A 121 -6.03 -7.15 4.58
CA ILE A 121 -7.47 -6.87 4.71
C ILE A 121 -7.70 -5.80 5.77
N GLN A 122 -7.09 -5.94 6.96
CA GLN A 122 -7.19 -4.96 8.04
C GLN A 122 -6.73 -3.57 7.60
N ILE A 123 -5.59 -3.47 6.89
CA ILE A 123 -5.05 -2.18 6.42
C ILE A 123 -6.00 -1.53 5.42
N VAL A 124 -6.55 -2.28 4.45
CA VAL A 124 -7.47 -1.73 3.44
C VAL A 124 -8.80 -1.26 4.04
N HIS A 125 -9.21 -1.84 5.18
CA HIS A 125 -10.40 -1.41 5.92
C HIS A 125 -10.13 -0.30 6.94
N HIS A 126 -8.87 0.01 7.23
CA HIS A 126 -8.52 1.06 8.19
C HIS A 126 -9.02 2.43 7.71
N GLU A 127 -9.79 3.11 8.56
CA GLU A 127 -10.47 4.38 8.24
C GLU A 127 -9.49 5.40 7.65
N LYS A 128 -8.42 5.73 8.37
CA LYS A 128 -7.42 6.70 7.93
C LYS A 128 -6.70 6.33 6.62
N VAL A 129 -6.55 5.04 6.33
CA VAL A 129 -5.98 4.56 5.06
C VAL A 129 -6.98 4.81 3.93
N ARG A 130 -8.25 4.47 4.13
CA ARG A 130 -9.32 4.74 3.16
C ARG A 130 -9.45 6.23 2.90
N GLU A 131 -9.51 7.05 3.94
CA GLU A 131 -9.53 8.52 3.82
C GLU A 131 -8.35 9.04 3.01
N SER A 132 -7.13 8.59 3.30
CA SER A 132 -5.92 9.05 2.59
C SER A 132 -5.89 8.62 1.12
N LEU A 133 -6.44 7.44 0.80
CA LEU A 133 -6.55 6.92 -0.56
C LEU A 133 -7.75 7.50 -1.32
N MET A 134 -8.79 7.94 -0.63
CA MET A 134 -10.01 8.53 -1.21
C MET A 134 -9.99 10.06 -1.22
N MET A 135 -9.05 10.69 -0.50
CA MET A 135 -8.88 12.14 -0.48
C MET A 135 -8.88 12.66 -1.91
N GLU A 136 -9.73 13.66 -2.20
CA GLU A 136 -9.95 14.19 -3.53
C GLU A 136 -8.60 14.33 -4.25
N ILE A 137 -8.41 13.50 -5.27
CA ILE A 137 -7.30 13.75 -6.17
C ILE A 137 -7.70 15.03 -6.88
N ASP A 138 -7.01 16.13 -6.59
CA ASP A 138 -7.09 17.35 -7.40
C ASP A 138 -6.47 17.13 -8.79
N SER A 139 -6.42 15.87 -9.25
CA SER A 139 -5.91 15.51 -10.56
C SER A 139 -7.04 15.58 -11.57
N THR A 140 -6.76 16.31 -12.63
CA THR A 140 -7.44 16.19 -13.92
C THR A 140 -7.25 14.80 -14.57
N ASP A 141 -6.63 13.84 -13.88
CA ASP A 141 -6.25 12.52 -14.40
C ASP A 141 -7.12 11.42 -13.77
N SER A 142 -8.24 11.14 -14.44
CA SER A 142 -9.20 10.11 -14.05
C SER A 142 -8.57 8.73 -13.83
N ASP A 143 -7.40 8.48 -14.42
CA ASP A 143 -6.71 7.20 -14.32
C ASP A 143 -6.15 6.95 -12.92
N GLU A 144 -5.83 8.00 -12.17
CA GLU A 144 -5.26 7.91 -10.83
C GLU A 144 -6.26 7.38 -9.78
N ILE A 145 -7.56 7.65 -9.97
CA ILE A 145 -8.63 7.08 -9.15
C ILE A 145 -8.67 5.56 -9.33
N TYR A 146 -8.66 5.08 -10.58
CA TYR A 146 -8.71 3.65 -10.89
C TYR A 146 -7.46 2.89 -10.42
N TYR A 147 -6.28 3.52 -10.51
CA TYR A 147 -5.05 2.93 -9.97
C TYR A 147 -5.14 2.73 -8.46
N THR A 148 -5.84 3.62 -7.75
CA THR A 148 -5.99 3.52 -6.30
C THR A 148 -6.89 2.34 -5.91
N GLY A 149 -8.03 2.15 -6.58
CA GLY A 149 -8.86 0.96 -6.39
C GLY A 149 -8.13 -0.33 -6.75
N PHE A 150 -7.33 -0.31 -7.82
CA PHE A 150 -6.48 -1.46 -8.15
C PHE A 150 -5.42 -1.74 -7.10
N ASP A 151 -4.76 -0.72 -6.54
CA ASP A 151 -3.76 -0.90 -5.48
C ASP A 151 -4.39 -1.51 -4.21
N MET A 152 -5.64 -1.16 -3.88
CA MET A 152 -6.41 -1.81 -2.80
C MET A 152 -6.74 -3.27 -3.12
N PHE A 153 -7.23 -3.55 -4.33
CA PHE A 153 -7.46 -4.93 -4.81
C PHE A 153 -6.16 -5.76 -4.73
N TRP A 154 -5.06 -5.21 -5.23
CA TRP A 154 -3.76 -5.86 -5.28
C TRP A 154 -3.21 -6.12 -3.88
N ALA A 155 -3.42 -5.20 -2.94
CA ALA A 155 -3.02 -5.35 -1.55
C ALA A 155 -3.62 -6.61 -0.91
N VAL A 156 -4.92 -6.87 -1.14
CA VAL A 156 -5.63 -7.98 -0.52
C VAL A 156 -5.57 -9.28 -1.33
N TYR A 157 -5.24 -9.23 -2.62
CA TYR A 157 -5.24 -10.46 -3.42
C TYR A 157 -4.12 -11.42 -2.98
N PRO A 158 -4.41 -12.70 -2.69
CA PRO A 158 -3.45 -13.61 -2.05
C PRO A 158 -2.32 -14.04 -2.99
N ARG A 159 -2.59 -14.21 -4.30
CA ARG A 159 -1.61 -14.64 -5.30
C ARG A 159 -1.26 -13.50 -6.27
N LYS A 160 -0.33 -12.64 -5.83
CA LYS A 160 0.11 -11.41 -6.52
C LYS A 160 1.04 -11.67 -7.70
N THR A 161 0.51 -12.30 -8.74
CA THR A 161 1.25 -12.64 -9.97
C THR A 161 0.57 -12.00 -11.18
N GLY A 162 1.38 -11.50 -12.12
CA GLY A 162 0.87 -10.90 -13.36
C GLY A 162 0.29 -9.48 -13.21
N ARG A 163 0.90 -8.62 -12.37
CA ARG A 163 0.37 -7.29 -12.00
C ARG A 163 -0.05 -6.45 -13.20
N ASP A 164 0.78 -6.34 -14.23
CA ASP A 164 0.50 -5.48 -15.39
C ASP A 164 -0.73 -5.96 -16.17
N LYS A 165 -0.85 -7.28 -16.37
CA LYS A 165 -2.02 -7.87 -17.04
C LYS A 165 -3.26 -7.84 -16.16
N ALA A 166 -3.10 -8.04 -14.85
CA ALA A 166 -4.18 -7.88 -13.88
C ALA A 166 -4.71 -6.45 -13.87
N LEU A 167 -3.82 -5.46 -13.94
CA LEU A 167 -4.17 -4.04 -14.04
C LEU A 167 -4.89 -3.74 -15.36
N GLU A 168 -4.42 -4.26 -16.49
CA GLU A 168 -5.11 -4.12 -17.77
C GLU A 168 -6.54 -4.68 -17.70
N ASN A 169 -6.70 -5.89 -17.16
CA ASN A 169 -8.00 -6.53 -16.97
C ASN A 169 -8.90 -5.76 -16.00
N TYR A 170 -8.35 -5.27 -14.89
CA TYR A 170 -9.06 -4.40 -13.94
C TYR A 170 -9.61 -3.16 -14.62
N MET A 171 -8.76 -2.48 -15.40
CA MET A 171 -9.15 -1.25 -16.12
C MET A 171 -10.25 -1.52 -17.15
N LYS A 172 -10.21 -2.66 -17.85
CA LYS A 172 -11.30 -3.07 -18.75
C LYS A 172 -12.61 -3.26 -17.97
N LEU A 173 -12.56 -4.00 -16.87
CA LEU A 173 -13.75 -4.26 -16.04
C LEU A 173 -14.40 -2.96 -15.54
N VAL A 174 -13.60 -2.04 -15.01
CA VAL A 174 -14.15 -0.82 -14.42
C VAL A 174 -14.57 0.19 -15.50
N LYS A 175 -13.69 0.47 -16.47
CA LYS A 175 -13.95 1.53 -17.46
C LYS A 175 -14.88 1.12 -18.58
N ILE A 176 -14.81 -0.14 -19.02
CA ILE A 176 -15.55 -0.62 -20.21
C ILE A 176 -16.78 -1.41 -19.78
N ASN A 177 -16.63 -2.32 -18.82
CA ASN A 177 -17.72 -3.18 -18.37
C ASN A 177 -18.57 -2.55 -17.26
N GLY A 178 -18.16 -1.40 -16.70
CA GLY A 178 -18.90 -0.67 -15.68
C GLY A 178 -18.99 -1.40 -14.34
N VAL A 179 -17.99 -2.21 -14.01
CA VAL A 179 -17.92 -2.88 -12.70
C VAL A 179 -17.41 -1.89 -11.67
N GLU A 180 -18.09 -1.81 -10.52
CA GLU A 180 -17.66 -0.93 -9.45
C GLU A 180 -16.32 -1.38 -8.84
N GLN A 181 -15.44 -0.42 -8.56
CA GLN A 181 -14.12 -0.71 -7.99
C GLN A 181 -14.23 -1.41 -6.63
N GLU A 182 -15.22 -0.99 -5.84
CA GLU A 182 -15.48 -1.55 -4.52
C GLU A 182 -15.86 -3.04 -4.59
N ASP A 183 -16.64 -3.44 -5.60
CA ASP A 183 -17.03 -4.84 -5.80
C ASP A 183 -15.82 -5.73 -6.12
N LEU A 184 -14.87 -5.23 -6.91
CA LEU A 184 -13.64 -5.96 -7.20
C LEU A 184 -12.76 -6.11 -5.96
N VAL A 185 -12.66 -5.06 -5.13
CA VAL A 185 -11.95 -5.14 -3.84
C VAL A 185 -12.63 -6.14 -2.92
N LYS A 186 -13.97 -6.08 -2.77
CA LYS A 186 -14.77 -7.06 -2.01
C LYS A 186 -14.52 -8.48 -2.50
N ALA A 187 -14.61 -8.72 -3.81
CA ALA A 187 -14.33 -10.02 -4.40
C ALA A 187 -12.94 -10.57 -4.07
N ALA A 188 -11.91 -9.70 -4.06
CA ALA A 188 -10.56 -10.10 -3.68
C ALA A 188 -10.42 -10.42 -2.18
N VAL A 189 -11.10 -9.67 -1.31
CA VAL A 189 -11.14 -9.97 0.13
C VAL A 189 -11.80 -11.33 0.36
N ASN A 190 -12.96 -11.59 -0.24
CA ASN A 190 -13.71 -12.84 -0.11
C ASN A 190 -12.87 -14.02 -0.60
N TYR A 191 -12.25 -13.86 -1.77
CA TYR A 191 -11.34 -14.86 -2.32
C TYR A 191 -10.13 -15.13 -1.41
N ASN A 192 -9.56 -14.10 -0.76
CA ASN A 192 -8.47 -14.26 0.21
C ASN A 192 -8.90 -15.04 1.47
N PHE A 193 -10.11 -14.81 1.97
CA PHE A 193 -10.64 -15.60 3.09
C PHE A 193 -10.71 -17.09 2.73
N ASP A 194 -11.29 -17.43 1.59
CA ASP A 194 -11.40 -18.83 1.13
C ASP A 194 -10.04 -19.43 0.73
N TYR A 195 -9.06 -18.60 0.39
CA TYR A 195 -7.74 -19.03 -0.07
C TYR A 195 -7.01 -19.94 0.93
N LYS A 196 -7.18 -19.70 2.25
CA LYS A 196 -6.61 -20.55 3.29
C LYS A 196 -7.17 -21.98 3.21
N ASP A 197 -8.48 -22.10 2.99
CA ASP A 197 -9.17 -23.39 2.88
C ASP A 197 -8.82 -24.10 1.57
N PHE A 198 -8.64 -23.35 0.47
CA PHE A 198 -8.19 -23.92 -0.81
C PHE A 198 -6.78 -24.52 -0.73
N ILE A 199 -5.86 -23.85 -0.03
CA ILE A 199 -4.52 -24.39 0.22
C ILE A 199 -4.62 -25.66 1.07
N ALA A 200 -5.38 -25.63 2.16
CA ALA A 200 -5.53 -26.77 3.07
C ALA A 200 -6.13 -28.00 2.35
N SER A 201 -7.08 -27.76 1.44
CA SER A 201 -7.74 -28.79 0.63
C SER A 201 -6.95 -29.21 -0.62
N ARG A 202 -5.74 -28.66 -0.85
CA ARG A 202 -4.87 -28.95 -2.01
C ARG A 202 -5.57 -28.74 -3.36
N VAL A 203 -6.39 -27.70 -3.49
CA VAL A 203 -6.96 -27.32 -4.78
C VAL A 203 -5.80 -26.98 -5.73
N LEU A 204 -5.68 -27.76 -6.82
CA LEU A 204 -4.53 -27.70 -7.74
C LEU A 204 -4.50 -26.45 -8.62
N PHE A 205 -5.56 -25.64 -8.63
CA PHE A 205 -5.76 -24.53 -9.55
C PHE A 205 -6.17 -23.25 -8.80
N LEU A 206 -5.21 -22.66 -8.10
CA LEU A 206 -5.37 -21.33 -7.50
C LEU A 206 -5.10 -20.26 -8.56
N GLU A 207 -6.10 -19.45 -8.86
CA GLU A 207 -6.04 -18.47 -9.94
C GLU A 207 -5.12 -17.30 -9.57
N CYS A 208 -4.28 -16.89 -10.52
CA CYS A 208 -3.56 -15.62 -10.46
C CYS A 208 -4.55 -14.44 -10.52
N ALA A 209 -4.11 -13.26 -10.09
CA ALA A 209 -4.91 -12.03 -10.18
C ALA A 209 -5.37 -11.72 -11.62
N ASP A 210 -4.53 -11.98 -12.63
CA ASP A 210 -4.89 -11.72 -14.03
C ASP A 210 -6.01 -12.63 -14.54
N GLN A 211 -6.01 -13.90 -14.13
CA GLN A 211 -7.04 -14.88 -14.48
C GLN A 211 -8.34 -14.62 -13.71
N PHE A 212 -8.24 -14.19 -12.45
CA PHE A 212 -9.39 -13.83 -11.63
C PHE A 212 -10.17 -12.63 -12.19
N LEU A 213 -9.43 -11.63 -12.69
CA LEU A 213 -9.98 -10.43 -13.31
C LEU A 213 -10.28 -10.56 -14.81
N GLU A 214 -10.14 -11.75 -15.40
CA GLU A 214 -10.38 -11.94 -16.83
C GLU A 214 -11.84 -11.59 -17.21
N PRO A 215 -12.08 -10.57 -18.07
CA PRO A 215 -13.41 -10.03 -18.33
C PRO A 215 -14.43 -11.03 -18.86
N GLU A 216 -13.97 -12.01 -19.64
CA GLU A 216 -14.79 -13.03 -20.29
C GLU A 216 -15.15 -14.16 -19.31
N ARG A 217 -14.24 -14.51 -18.40
CA ARG A 217 -14.43 -15.61 -17.43
C ARG A 217 -15.24 -15.18 -16.22
N ARG A 218 -15.17 -13.89 -15.84
CA ARG A 218 -15.91 -13.26 -14.73
C ARG A 218 -15.83 -14.03 -13.41
N LEU A 219 -14.68 -14.61 -13.08
CA LEU A 219 -14.54 -15.37 -11.82
C LEU A 219 -14.85 -14.54 -10.58
N TYR A 220 -14.42 -13.28 -10.57
CA TYR A 220 -14.65 -12.34 -9.48
C TYR A 220 -16.14 -12.22 -9.09
N SER A 221 -17.07 -12.38 -10.03
CA SER A 221 -18.51 -12.19 -9.78
C SER A 221 -19.08 -13.14 -8.72
N LYS A 222 -18.50 -14.34 -8.58
CA LYS A 222 -18.92 -15.31 -7.56
C LYS A 222 -18.61 -14.82 -6.14
N TYR A 223 -17.60 -13.95 -6.03
CA TYR A 223 -17.04 -13.51 -4.77
C TYR A 223 -17.53 -12.11 -4.37
N ILE A 224 -18.45 -11.45 -5.09
CA ILE A 224 -18.91 -10.11 -4.73
C ILE A 224 -19.81 -10.15 -3.47
N ASP A 225 -20.79 -11.06 -3.45
CA ASP A 225 -21.85 -11.07 -2.44
C ASP A 225 -21.54 -11.92 -1.18
N GLU A 226 -20.38 -12.57 -1.13
CA GLU A 226 -20.11 -13.62 -0.13
C GLU A 226 -19.77 -13.12 1.30
N ILE A 227 -19.46 -11.83 1.50
CA ILE A 227 -18.95 -11.32 2.80
C ILE A 227 -19.95 -10.65 3.73
N GLU A 228 -21.07 -10.07 3.27
CA GLU A 228 -22.01 -9.38 4.18
C GLU A 228 -22.48 -10.29 5.34
N THR A 229 -22.39 -11.61 5.16
CA THR A 229 -22.70 -12.62 6.19
C THR A 229 -21.54 -13.02 7.12
N ARG A 230 -20.27 -12.81 6.72
CA ARG A 230 -19.08 -13.33 7.43
C ARG A 230 -18.33 -12.29 8.28
N VAL A 231 -18.37 -11.01 7.91
CA VAL A 231 -17.76 -9.92 8.71
C VAL A 231 -18.67 -9.55 9.90
N CYS A 232 -20.00 -9.53 9.67
CA CYS A 232 -21.00 -9.27 10.71
C CYS A 232 -20.94 -10.26 11.89
N SER A 233 -20.57 -11.51 11.63
CA SER A 233 -20.49 -12.57 12.65
C SER A 233 -19.19 -12.57 13.45
N ARG A 234 -18.14 -11.86 13.02
CA ARG A 234 -16.84 -11.83 13.71
C ARG A 234 -16.70 -10.60 14.62
N GLU A 235 -17.27 -9.46 14.22
CA GLU A 235 -17.43 -8.28 15.09
C GLU A 235 -18.38 -8.57 16.28
N GLU A 236 -19.37 -9.46 16.10
CA GLU A 236 -20.21 -9.97 17.19
C GLU A 236 -19.48 -10.91 18.17
N LEU A 237 -18.35 -11.51 17.79
CA LEU A 237 -17.59 -12.41 18.67
C LEU A 237 -16.53 -11.67 19.49
N ASP A 238 -15.95 -10.59 18.96
CA ASP A 238 -15.00 -9.75 19.70
C ASP A 238 -15.70 -8.83 20.73
N GLY A 239 -17.02 -8.62 20.59
CA GLY A 239 -17.85 -7.88 21.55
C GLY A 239 -18.38 -8.68 22.75
N VAL A 240 -18.06 -9.97 22.88
CA VAL A 240 -18.64 -10.87 23.92
C VAL A 240 -17.62 -11.31 24.99
N MET A 241 -16.41 -10.74 25.02
CA MET A 241 -15.41 -11.05 26.06
C MET A 241 -15.19 -9.95 27.13
N GLU A 242 -16.14 -9.04 27.36
CA GLU A 242 -16.05 -8.05 28.45
C GLU A 242 -16.85 -8.36 29.72
N ASP A 243 -17.65 -9.44 29.79
CA ASP A 243 -18.37 -9.80 31.02
C ASP A 243 -18.08 -11.25 31.48
N CYS A 244 -16.87 -11.46 32.01
CA CYS A 244 -16.60 -12.55 32.93
C CYS A 244 -16.30 -11.96 34.33
N PRO A 245 -17.24 -12.02 35.29
CA PRO A 245 -16.97 -11.62 36.65
C PRO A 245 -16.12 -12.69 37.34
N PHE A 246 -14.91 -12.30 37.76
CA PHE A 246 -13.98 -12.90 38.74
C PHE A 246 -13.95 -14.42 38.91
#